data_AF-A3XKF1-F1
#
_entry.id   AF-A3XKF1-F1
#
_cell.length_a   1.000
_cell.length_b   1.000
_cell.length_c   1.000
_cell.angle_alpha   90.00
_cell.angle_beta   90.00
_cell.angle_gamma   90.00
#
_symmetry.space_group_name_H-M   'P 1'
#
loop_
_entity.id
_entity.type
_entity.pdbx_description
1 polymer ?
#
loop_
_entity_poly.entity_id
_entity_poly.type
_entity_poly.pdbx_seq_one_letter_code
_entity_poly.pdbx_strand_id
1 'polypeptide(L)'
;MRSRIFIVLIILFSITMTGQTEMLIGQISGRLVIRENFDEKGAFLNKQTFEAGKTIEKNGYYEIKVVTELFDKDKKSTDKYTTTYRCKPDEASVMVMAFPFSNPKSKETEINTTSKKFKELYDLDNLEDIELEMSFDSGLLNFFGSKSTIKIYDRKFNNSENNINSKINIKAYALGIRIKQLNYTVNEKLNAQGLLTFQKFTEEDNSYFTMTYK
;
A
#
# COMPACT_ATOMS: atom_id res chain seq x y z
N MET A 1 57.19 24.91 -14.94
CA MET A 1 55.93 25.22 -14.23
C MET A 1 54.80 24.44 -14.88
N ARG A 2 54.22 23.47 -14.17
CA ARG A 2 53.10 22.64 -14.63
C ARG A 2 51.80 23.44 -14.53
N SER A 3 51.20 23.79 -15.67
CA SER A 3 49.82 24.28 -15.70
C SER A 3 48.88 23.10 -15.46
N ARG A 4 48.23 23.07 -14.30
CA ARG A 4 47.17 22.10 -13.99
C ARG A 4 45.89 22.57 -14.67
N ILE A 5 45.51 21.92 -15.76
CA ILE A 5 44.18 22.07 -16.33
C ILE A 5 43.21 21.31 -15.41
N PHE A 6 42.39 22.06 -14.69
CA PHE A 6 41.26 21.52 -13.93
C PHE A 6 40.23 20.99 -14.92
N ILE A 7 40.03 19.67 -14.94
CA ILE A 7 38.90 19.05 -15.61
C ILE A 7 37.67 19.37 -14.75
N VAL A 8 36.84 20.30 -15.23
CA VAL A 8 35.50 20.49 -14.68
C VAL A 8 34.64 19.35 -15.23
N LEU A 9 34.53 18.26 -14.47
CA LEU A 9 33.53 17.23 -14.71
C LEU A 9 32.18 17.82 -14.28
N ILE A 10 31.48 18.50 -15.20
CA ILE A 10 30.06 18.82 -15.02
C ILE A 10 29.32 17.50 -15.25
N ILE A 11 29.19 16.70 -14.19
CA ILE A 11 28.20 15.63 -14.20
C ILE A 11 26.85 16.33 -13.97
N LEU A 12 26.19 16.71 -15.06
CA LEU A 12 24.74 16.86 -15.07
C LEU A 12 24.17 15.45 -14.89
N PHE A 13 24.22 14.94 -13.66
CA PHE A 13 23.25 13.93 -13.25
C PHE A 13 21.92 14.66 -13.23
N SER A 14 21.23 14.64 -14.38
CA SER A 14 19.79 14.61 -14.38
C SER A 14 19.41 13.32 -13.66
N ILE A 15 19.41 13.35 -12.32
CA ILE A 15 18.69 12.35 -11.56
C ILE A 15 17.24 12.67 -11.89
N THR A 16 16.75 12.14 -13.00
CA THR A 16 15.32 11.89 -13.12
C THR A 16 15.03 11.05 -11.88
N MET A 17 14.42 11.66 -10.87
CA MET A 17 13.84 10.89 -9.78
C MET A 17 12.80 10.02 -10.46
N THR A 18 13.18 8.79 -10.77
CA THR A 18 12.29 7.85 -11.41
C THR A 18 11.18 7.61 -10.41
N GLY A 19 10.00 8.16 -10.69
CA GLY A 19 8.77 7.73 -10.06
C GLY A 19 8.65 6.21 -10.14
N GLN A 20 7.85 5.64 -9.26
CA GLN A 20 7.72 4.20 -9.13
C GLN A 20 7.25 3.58 -10.46
N THR A 21 8.10 2.78 -11.11
CA THR A 21 7.76 2.09 -12.38
C THR A 21 6.91 0.84 -12.14
N GLU A 22 6.98 0.29 -10.93
CA GLU A 22 6.31 -0.95 -10.55
C GLU A 22 4.88 -0.69 -10.08
N MET A 23 3.93 -1.49 -10.56
CA MET A 23 2.58 -1.53 -9.98
C MET A 23 2.64 -1.91 -8.49
N LEU A 24 1.57 -1.64 -7.73
CA LEU A 24 1.52 -2.01 -6.31
C LEU A 24 1.71 -3.52 -6.06
N ILE A 25 1.28 -4.39 -6.98
CA ILE A 25 1.59 -5.83 -6.90
C ILE A 25 3.10 -6.10 -7.06
N GLY A 26 3.80 -5.30 -7.86
CA GLY A 26 5.26 -5.29 -7.97
C GLY A 26 5.92 -4.80 -6.68
N GLN A 27 5.34 -3.81 -5.99
CA GLN A 27 5.86 -3.29 -4.72
C GLN A 27 5.99 -4.33 -3.62
N ILE A 28 5.15 -5.37 -3.64
CA ILE A 28 5.16 -6.44 -2.64
C ILE A 28 5.79 -7.73 -3.17
N SER A 29 6.08 -7.82 -4.47
CA SER A 29 6.55 -9.06 -5.11
C SER A 29 7.85 -9.56 -4.50
N GLY A 30 7.85 -10.79 -3.98
CA GLY A 30 9.02 -11.42 -3.36
C GLY A 30 9.46 -10.79 -2.03
N ARG A 31 8.61 -9.96 -1.40
CA ARG A 31 8.96 -9.20 -0.19
C ARG A 31 8.22 -9.71 1.03
N LEU A 32 8.80 -9.43 2.19
CA LEU A 32 8.14 -9.59 3.48
C LEU A 32 7.60 -8.23 3.93
N VAL A 33 6.28 -8.14 4.06
CA VAL A 33 5.63 -6.96 4.62
C VAL A 33 5.20 -7.24 6.05
N ILE A 34 5.55 -6.35 6.97
CA ILE A 34 5.20 -6.46 8.39
C ILE A 34 4.28 -5.30 8.75
N ARG A 35 3.09 -5.61 9.23
CA ARG A 35 2.16 -4.63 9.80
C ARG A 35 2.15 -4.74 11.32
N GLU A 36 2.27 -3.62 12.00
CA GLU A 36 2.14 -3.51 13.46
C GLU A 36 1.10 -2.44 13.78
N ASN A 37 0.18 -2.75 14.70
CA ASN A 37 -0.87 -1.85 15.13
C ASN A 37 -0.60 -1.37 16.56
N PHE A 38 -0.90 -0.11 16.85
CA PHE A 38 -0.60 0.57 18.10
C PHE A 38 -1.81 1.38 18.57
N ASP A 39 -2.01 1.46 19.87
CA ASP A 39 -3.05 2.31 20.49
C ASP A 39 -2.66 3.79 20.48
N GLU A 40 -3.53 4.65 21.02
CA GLU A 40 -3.31 6.10 21.10
C GLU A 40 -2.10 6.51 21.95
N LYS A 41 -1.58 5.60 22.79
CA LYS A 41 -0.40 5.80 23.63
C LYS A 41 0.86 5.17 23.03
N GLY A 42 0.75 4.57 21.84
CA GLY A 42 1.84 3.86 21.18
C GLY A 42 2.12 2.47 21.74
N ALA A 43 1.21 1.90 22.54
CA ALA A 43 1.34 0.52 22.99
C ALA A 43 1.02 -0.45 21.86
N PHE A 44 1.87 -1.46 21.69
CA PHE A 44 1.69 -2.50 20.68
C PHE A 44 0.41 -3.32 20.93
N LEU A 45 -0.40 -3.49 19.90
CA LEU A 45 -1.67 -4.23 19.96
C LEU A 45 -1.59 -5.61 19.31
N ASN A 46 -1.04 -5.69 18.11
CA ASN A 46 -0.90 -6.93 17.34
C ASN A 46 0.02 -6.72 16.13
N LYS A 47 0.44 -7.83 15.52
CA LYS A 47 1.29 -7.84 14.31
C LYS A 47 0.70 -8.78 13.26
N GLN A 48 0.92 -8.44 11.99
CA GLN A 48 0.68 -9.33 10.86
C GLN A 48 1.92 -9.37 9.99
N THR A 49 2.26 -10.52 9.44
CA THR A 49 3.29 -10.65 8.42
C THR A 49 2.68 -11.16 7.13
N PHE A 50 3.08 -10.58 6.01
CA PHE A 50 2.67 -10.96 4.67
C PHE A 50 3.92 -11.36 3.89
N GLU A 51 4.14 -12.65 3.74
CA GLU A 51 5.23 -13.19 2.93
C GLU A 51 4.73 -13.42 1.51
N ALA A 52 5.12 -12.51 0.63
CA ALA A 52 4.64 -12.50 -0.74
C ALA A 52 5.60 -13.25 -1.66
N GLY A 53 5.07 -14.19 -2.43
CA GLY A 53 5.80 -14.89 -3.47
C GLY A 53 6.18 -13.96 -4.62
N LYS A 54 6.86 -14.52 -5.64
CA LYS A 54 7.11 -13.78 -6.89
C LYS A 54 5.82 -13.62 -7.68
N THR A 55 5.72 -12.52 -8.41
CA THR A 55 4.62 -12.29 -9.35
C THR A 55 4.72 -13.27 -10.51
N ILE A 56 3.59 -13.89 -10.86
CA ILE A 56 3.45 -14.80 -11.98
C ILE A 56 2.54 -14.13 -13.02
N GLU A 57 3.01 -14.00 -14.25
CA GLU A 57 2.17 -13.55 -15.35
C GLU A 57 1.47 -14.75 -16.01
N LYS A 58 0.14 -14.68 -16.14
CA LYS A 58 -0.66 -15.75 -16.75
C LYS A 58 -1.89 -15.16 -17.44
N ASN A 59 -2.01 -15.39 -18.74
CA ASN A 59 -3.18 -15.00 -19.55
C ASN A 59 -3.57 -13.52 -19.42
N GLY A 60 -2.58 -12.61 -19.37
CA GLY A 60 -2.81 -11.17 -19.21
C GLY A 60 -3.15 -10.73 -17.78
N TYR A 61 -3.02 -11.63 -16.79
CA TYR A 61 -3.12 -11.32 -15.36
C TYR A 61 -1.76 -11.45 -14.68
N TYR A 62 -1.54 -10.66 -13.65
CA TYR A 62 -0.50 -10.92 -12.64
C TYR A 62 -1.12 -11.60 -11.43
N GLU A 63 -0.46 -12.65 -10.95
CA GLU A 63 -0.85 -13.41 -9.76
C GLU A 63 0.27 -13.37 -8.72
N ILE A 64 -0.09 -13.26 -7.44
CA ILE A 64 0.85 -13.39 -6.33
C ILE A 64 0.21 -14.19 -5.19
N LYS A 65 0.94 -15.17 -4.66
CA LYS A 65 0.54 -15.87 -3.43
C LYS A 65 1.17 -15.17 -2.23
N VAL A 66 0.38 -14.94 -1.20
CA VAL A 66 0.82 -14.27 0.03
C VAL A 66 0.45 -15.14 1.21
N VAL A 67 1.45 -15.52 1.99
CA VAL A 67 1.25 -16.21 3.27
C VAL A 67 1.10 -15.15 4.35
N THR A 68 -0.07 -15.10 4.98
CA THR A 68 -0.36 -14.20 6.09
C THR A 68 -0.26 -14.94 7.41
N GLU A 69 0.45 -14.37 8.37
CA GLU A 69 0.51 -14.87 9.74
C GLU A 69 0.13 -13.76 10.73
N LEU A 70 -0.77 -14.10 11.65
CA LEU A 70 -1.33 -13.18 12.65
C LEU A 70 -0.67 -13.42 13.99
N PHE A 71 -0.39 -12.34 14.72
CA PHE A 71 0.22 -12.38 16.03
C PHE A 71 -0.56 -11.51 17.01
N ASP A 72 -0.81 -12.01 18.21
CA ASP A 72 -1.47 -11.28 19.28
C ASP A 72 -0.55 -10.21 19.93
N LYS A 73 -1.06 -9.54 20.97
CA LYS A 73 -0.32 -8.55 21.77
C LYS A 73 0.94 -9.10 22.44
N ASP A 74 0.99 -10.41 22.69
CA ASP A 74 2.13 -11.11 23.28
C ASP A 74 3.10 -11.62 22.20
N LYS A 75 2.87 -11.24 20.93
CA LYS A 75 3.61 -11.65 19.73
C LYS A 75 3.56 -13.16 19.49
N LYS A 76 2.54 -13.84 19.99
CA LYS A 76 2.31 -15.27 19.72
C LYS A 76 1.51 -15.42 18.45
N SER A 77 1.94 -16.36 17.60
CA SER A 77 1.22 -16.69 16.37
C SER A 77 -0.16 -17.27 16.72
N THR A 78 -1.22 -16.68 16.16
CA THR A 78 -2.61 -17.10 16.43
C THR A 78 -3.25 -17.78 15.23
N ASP A 79 -2.84 -17.41 14.02
CA ASP A 79 -3.41 -17.95 12.78
C ASP A 79 -2.44 -17.77 11.61
N LYS A 80 -2.56 -18.64 10.61
CA LYS A 80 -1.76 -18.60 9.39
C LYS A 80 -2.57 -19.11 8.21
N TYR A 81 -2.67 -18.29 7.16
CA TYR A 81 -3.41 -18.63 5.96
C TYR A 81 -2.70 -18.11 4.71
N THR A 82 -3.08 -18.63 3.55
CA THR A 82 -2.54 -18.20 2.25
C THR A 82 -3.65 -17.59 1.41
N THR A 83 -3.35 -16.47 0.77
CA THR A 83 -4.25 -15.78 -0.16
C THR A 83 -3.56 -15.62 -1.50
N THR A 84 -4.29 -15.90 -2.58
CA THR A 84 -3.84 -15.65 -3.94
C THR A 84 -4.49 -14.37 -4.44
N TYR A 85 -3.70 -13.35 -4.75
CA TYR A 85 -4.18 -12.11 -5.36
C TYR A 85 -3.95 -12.15 -6.86
N ARG A 86 -4.92 -11.66 -7.63
CA ARG A 86 -4.86 -11.58 -9.08
C ARG A 86 -5.19 -10.16 -9.53
N CYS A 87 -4.44 -9.67 -10.50
CA CYS A 87 -4.51 -8.33 -11.07
C CYS A 87 -4.64 -8.42 -12.58
N LYS A 88 -5.50 -7.61 -13.17
CA LYS A 88 -5.44 -7.30 -14.59
C LYS A 88 -4.88 -5.89 -14.79
N PRO A 89 -3.71 -5.73 -15.42
CA PRO A 89 -3.01 -4.43 -15.54
C PRO A 89 -3.84 -3.34 -16.21
N ASP A 90 -4.61 -3.73 -17.22
CA ASP A 90 -5.40 -2.81 -18.05
C ASP A 90 -6.70 -2.35 -17.36
N GLU A 91 -7.08 -2.99 -16.25
CA GLU A 91 -8.33 -2.69 -15.53
C GLU A 91 -8.09 -1.94 -14.20
N ALA A 92 -6.86 -1.49 -13.94
CA ALA A 92 -6.50 -0.73 -12.73
C ALA A 92 -6.85 -1.45 -11.41
N SER A 93 -6.91 -2.78 -11.46
CA SER A 93 -7.43 -3.62 -10.38
C SER A 93 -6.35 -4.07 -9.40
N VAL A 94 -5.63 -3.16 -8.72
CA VAL A 94 -4.90 -3.53 -7.50
C VAL A 94 -4.77 -2.38 -6.53
N MET A 95 -5.58 -2.36 -5.48
CA MET A 95 -5.21 -1.63 -4.28
C MET A 95 -5.05 -2.61 -3.11
N VAL A 96 -3.81 -3.03 -2.86
CA VAL A 96 -3.41 -3.71 -1.61
C VAL A 96 -3.05 -2.63 -0.59
N MET A 97 -4.05 -1.89 -0.10
CA MET A 97 -3.90 -1.27 1.21
C MET A 97 -4.19 -2.34 2.25
N ALA A 98 -3.12 -3.03 2.67
CA ALA A 98 -2.97 -3.55 4.04
C ALA A 98 -4.25 -4.08 4.69
N PHE A 99 -4.72 -5.20 4.16
CA PHE A 99 -5.96 -5.88 4.53
C PHE A 99 -6.21 -6.00 6.04
N PRO A 100 -7.40 -5.63 6.51
CA PRO A 100 -7.98 -6.23 7.71
C PRO A 100 -8.91 -7.34 7.23
N PHE A 101 -8.43 -8.58 7.11
CA PHE A 101 -9.33 -9.70 6.83
C PHE A 101 -9.65 -10.42 8.14
N SER A 102 -10.91 -10.34 8.52
CA SER A 102 -11.53 -11.28 9.45
C SER A 102 -11.29 -12.69 8.91
N ASN A 103 -10.60 -13.52 9.71
CA ASN A 103 -10.37 -14.96 9.53
C ASN A 103 -11.15 -15.58 8.35
N PRO A 104 -10.59 -15.55 7.12
CA PRO A 104 -11.24 -16.18 5.99
C PRO A 104 -10.94 -17.67 6.13
N LYS A 105 -11.81 -18.39 6.84
CA LYS A 105 -11.90 -19.84 6.66
C LYS A 105 -12.29 -20.09 5.19
N SER A 106 -11.25 -20.21 4.36
CA SER A 106 -11.24 -20.75 2.99
C SER A 106 -12.33 -20.24 2.04
N LYS A 107 -12.41 -18.93 1.77
CA LYS A 107 -13.24 -18.41 0.68
C LYS A 107 -12.40 -17.59 -0.30
N GLU A 108 -12.46 -17.94 -1.59
CA GLU A 108 -11.95 -17.10 -2.68
C GLU A 108 -12.73 -15.78 -2.64
N THR A 109 -12.03 -14.67 -2.39
CA THR A 109 -12.61 -13.32 -2.39
C THR A 109 -12.07 -12.59 -3.61
N GLU A 110 -12.97 -12.25 -4.53
CA GLU A 110 -12.65 -11.40 -5.66
C GLU A 110 -12.77 -9.92 -5.24
N ILE A 111 -11.75 -9.15 -5.59
CA ILE A 111 -11.65 -7.71 -5.30
C ILE A 111 -11.68 -6.99 -6.64
N ASN A 112 -12.80 -6.37 -6.94
CA ASN A 112 -12.96 -5.55 -8.14
C ASN A 112 -12.66 -4.10 -7.77
N THR A 113 -11.65 -3.51 -8.40
CA THR A 113 -11.29 -2.10 -8.22
C THR A 113 -11.42 -1.41 -9.56
N THR A 114 -12.10 -0.27 -9.60
CA THR A 114 -12.14 0.58 -10.79
C THR A 114 -11.47 1.89 -10.44
N SER A 115 -10.40 2.22 -11.15
CA SER A 115 -9.75 3.51 -10.98
C SER A 115 -9.22 4.03 -12.31
N LYS A 116 -9.67 5.23 -12.68
CA LYS A 116 -9.20 5.91 -13.89
C LYS A 116 -7.77 6.45 -13.74
N LYS A 117 -7.30 6.66 -12.50
CA LYS A 117 -6.03 7.34 -12.16
C LYS A 117 -5.07 6.46 -11.35
N PHE A 118 -5.25 5.14 -11.34
CA PHE A 118 -4.43 4.26 -10.50
C PHE A 118 -2.93 4.33 -10.85
N LYS A 119 -2.60 4.51 -12.14
CA LYS A 119 -1.22 4.66 -12.62
C LYS A 119 -0.51 5.90 -12.04
N GLU A 120 -1.27 6.85 -11.47
CA GLU A 120 -0.78 8.13 -10.94
C GLU A 120 -0.50 8.09 -9.41
N LEU A 121 -0.72 6.94 -8.74
CA LEU A 121 -0.51 6.78 -7.29
C LEU A 121 0.92 7.03 -6.84
N TYR A 122 1.89 6.91 -7.74
CA TYR A 122 3.29 7.19 -7.46
C TYR A 122 3.96 7.95 -8.61
N ASP A 123 3.17 8.72 -9.35
CA ASP A 123 3.68 9.80 -10.18
C ASP A 123 4.16 10.92 -9.26
N LEU A 124 5.45 10.88 -8.91
CA LEU A 124 6.07 11.82 -7.96
C LEU A 124 6.14 13.24 -8.53
N ASP A 125 6.10 13.37 -9.86
CA ASP A 125 6.10 14.66 -10.56
C ASP A 125 4.69 15.27 -10.57
N ASN A 126 3.64 14.44 -10.49
CA ASN A 126 2.24 14.88 -10.44
C ASN A 126 1.42 14.15 -9.36
N LEU A 127 1.55 14.62 -8.12
CA LEU A 127 0.84 14.07 -6.95
C LEU A 127 -0.61 14.56 -6.83
N GLU A 128 -1.43 14.33 -7.85
CA GLU A 128 -2.85 14.71 -7.80
C GLU A 128 -3.65 13.93 -6.75
N ASP A 129 -4.80 14.48 -6.36
CA ASP A 129 -5.82 13.77 -5.61
C ASP A 129 -6.27 12.52 -6.40
N ILE A 130 -6.36 11.40 -5.69
CA ILE A 130 -6.76 10.11 -6.25
C ILE A 130 -8.04 9.66 -5.57
N GLU A 131 -9.01 9.25 -6.38
CA GLU A 131 -10.24 8.61 -5.91
C GLU A 131 -10.35 7.22 -6.52
N LEU A 132 -10.58 6.24 -5.64
CA LEU A 132 -10.69 4.83 -5.97
C LEU A 132 -12.06 4.34 -5.51
N GLU A 133 -12.74 3.59 -6.39
CA GLU A 133 -13.93 2.84 -6.02
C GLU A 133 -13.59 1.36 -5.98
N MET A 134 -14.00 0.70 -4.91
CA MET A 134 -13.76 -0.72 -4.66
C MET A 134 -15.06 -1.42 -4.30
N SER A 135 -15.24 -2.63 -4.80
CA SER A 135 -16.31 -3.52 -4.39
C SER A 135 -15.72 -4.87 -4.00
N PHE A 136 -16.25 -5.43 -2.92
CA PHE A 136 -15.84 -6.74 -2.41
C PHE A 136 -16.99 -7.73 -2.57
N ASP A 137 -16.72 -8.84 -3.24
CA ASP A 137 -17.73 -9.87 -3.48
C ASP A 137 -18.03 -10.70 -2.22
N SER A 138 -17.15 -10.63 -1.20
CA SER A 138 -17.45 -11.20 0.11
C SER A 138 -16.73 -10.57 1.29
N GLY A 139 -17.53 -10.14 2.29
CA GLY A 139 -17.32 -10.28 3.74
C GLY A 139 -16.05 -9.76 4.39
N LEU A 140 -15.25 -9.02 3.63
CA LEU A 140 -13.82 -8.91 3.88
C LEU A 140 -13.43 -8.13 5.15
N LEU A 141 -14.42 -7.50 5.79
CA LEU A 141 -14.27 -6.56 6.89
C LEU A 141 -15.47 -6.57 7.86
N ASN A 142 -16.27 -7.64 7.88
CA ASN A 142 -17.70 -7.60 8.26
C ASN A 142 -18.56 -6.67 7.36
N PHE A 143 -18.00 -6.13 6.26
CA PHE A 143 -18.73 -5.30 5.28
C PHE A 143 -19.20 -6.14 4.09
N PHE A 144 -20.19 -6.99 4.31
CA PHE A 144 -20.79 -7.79 3.24
C PHE A 144 -21.38 -6.88 2.14
N GLY A 145 -20.98 -7.10 0.88
CA GLY A 145 -21.56 -6.43 -0.29
C GLY A 145 -21.33 -4.92 -0.34
N SER A 146 -20.29 -4.41 0.34
CA SER A 146 -20.10 -2.97 0.45
C SER A 146 -19.27 -2.39 -0.68
N LYS A 147 -19.80 -1.36 -1.34
CA LYS A 147 -18.99 -0.44 -2.15
C LYS A 147 -18.19 0.44 -1.20
N SER A 148 -16.89 0.59 -1.44
CA SER A 148 -16.02 1.49 -0.69
C SER A 148 -15.45 2.54 -1.62
N THR A 149 -15.37 3.78 -1.15
CA THR A 149 -14.69 4.87 -1.85
C THR A 149 -13.49 5.29 -1.02
N ILE A 150 -12.35 5.44 -1.68
CA ILE A 150 -11.08 5.80 -1.06
C ILE A 150 -10.57 7.04 -1.75
N LYS A 151 -10.40 8.11 -1.00
CA LYS A 151 -9.79 9.35 -1.46
C LYS A 151 -8.42 9.52 -0.83
N ILE A 152 -7.38 9.68 -1.65
CA ILE A 152 -6.02 10.02 -1.24
C ILE A 152 -5.77 11.44 -1.73
N TYR A 153 -5.45 12.35 -0.81
CA TYR A 153 -5.40 13.79 -1.11
C TYR A 153 -4.34 14.51 -0.28
N ASP A 154 -4.12 15.80 -0.58
CA ASP A 154 -3.06 16.62 0.04
C ASP A 154 -1.68 15.96 -0.05
N ARG A 155 -1.42 15.24 -1.16
CA ARG A 155 -0.19 14.48 -1.38
C ARG A 155 0.97 15.44 -1.60
N LYS A 156 2.05 15.25 -0.84
CA LYS A 156 3.26 16.08 -0.91
C LYS A 156 4.49 15.20 -0.83
N PHE A 157 5.37 15.31 -1.82
CA PHE A 157 6.65 14.62 -1.85
C PHE A 157 7.75 15.52 -1.28
N ASN A 158 8.55 14.97 -0.36
CA ASN A 158 9.74 15.62 0.17
C ASN A 158 10.98 14.91 -0.38
N ASN A 159 11.61 15.52 -1.40
CA ASN A 159 12.78 14.94 -2.06
C ASN A 159 13.95 14.69 -1.11
N SER A 160 14.18 15.54 -0.10
CA SER A 160 15.35 15.39 0.79
C SER A 160 15.26 14.16 1.69
N GLU A 161 14.03 13.75 2.02
CA GLU A 161 13.73 12.63 2.91
C GLU A 161 13.16 11.41 2.16
N ASN A 162 13.01 11.53 0.84
CA ASN A 162 12.37 10.57 -0.06
C ASN A 162 11.05 10.02 0.51
N ASN A 163 10.20 10.94 0.98
CA ASN A 163 8.95 10.60 1.65
C ASN A 163 7.74 11.28 1.01
N ILE A 164 6.60 10.62 1.09
CA ILE A 164 5.31 11.15 0.66
C ILE A 164 4.46 11.32 1.92
N ASN A 165 3.91 12.51 2.10
CA ASN A 165 2.87 12.76 3.09
C ASN A 165 1.54 12.92 2.37
N SER A 166 0.49 12.29 2.88
CA SER A 166 -0.85 12.38 2.31
C SER A 166 -1.92 12.22 3.37
N LYS A 167 -3.17 12.44 2.98
CA LYS A 167 -4.35 12.10 3.77
C LYS A 167 -5.17 11.07 3.01
N ILE A 168 -5.75 10.13 3.75
CA ILE A 168 -6.65 9.12 3.20
C ILE A 168 -8.00 9.21 3.88
N ASN A 169 -9.07 9.21 3.10
CA ASN A 169 -10.43 9.07 3.55
C ASN A 169 -11.04 7.80 2.94
N ILE A 170 -11.47 6.87 3.78
CA ILE A 170 -12.12 5.63 3.36
C ILE A 170 -13.57 5.71 3.81
N LYS A 171 -14.51 5.54 2.88
CA LYS A 171 -15.95 5.44 3.16
C LYS A 171 -16.42 4.06 2.73
N ALA A 172 -17.04 3.32 3.65
CA ALA A 172 -17.67 2.04 3.35
C ALA A 172 -19.20 2.21 3.30
N TYR A 173 -19.83 1.64 2.28
CA TYR A 173 -21.28 1.72 2.04
C TYR A 173 -21.89 0.33 1.93
N ALA A 174 -22.98 0.05 2.65
CA ALA A 174 -23.78 -1.15 2.46
C ALA A 174 -25.18 -0.76 1.98
N LEU A 175 -25.66 -1.38 0.89
CA LEU A 175 -26.98 -1.08 0.29
C LEU A 175 -27.23 0.42 0.06
N GLY A 176 -26.20 1.17 -0.36
CA GLY A 176 -26.26 2.62 -0.59
C GLY A 176 -26.14 3.50 0.65
N ILE A 177 -26.12 2.91 1.86
CA ILE A 177 -25.99 3.65 3.13
C ILE A 177 -24.54 3.63 3.59
N ARG A 178 -23.98 4.79 3.94
CA ARG A 178 -22.63 4.88 4.52
C ARG A 178 -22.63 4.31 5.94
N ILE A 179 -21.85 3.25 6.15
CA ILE A 179 -21.78 2.52 7.43
C ILE A 179 -20.51 2.82 8.23
N LYS A 180 -19.44 3.26 7.58
CA LYS A 180 -18.17 3.59 8.25
C LYS A 180 -17.40 4.64 7.46
N GLN A 181 -16.66 5.46 8.19
CA GLN A 181 -15.68 6.38 7.62
C GLN A 181 -14.39 6.30 8.45
N LEU A 182 -13.25 6.23 7.77
CA LEU A 182 -11.93 6.25 8.38
C LEU A 182 -11.12 7.38 7.76
N ASN A 183 -10.41 8.13 8.59
CA ASN A 183 -9.52 9.21 8.17
C ASN A 183 -8.11 8.87 8.66
N TYR A 184 -7.14 8.98 7.75
CA TYR A 184 -5.74 8.78 8.07
C TYR A 184 -4.90 9.96 7.61
N THR A 185 -3.92 10.32 8.43
CA THR A 185 -2.70 10.97 7.94
C THR A 185 -1.68 9.87 7.63
N VAL A 186 -1.05 9.94 6.46
CA VAL A 186 -0.14 8.90 5.99
C VAL A 186 1.23 9.48 5.70
N ASN A 187 2.27 8.80 6.19
CA ASN A 187 3.65 9.04 5.85
C ASN A 187 4.24 7.79 5.21
N GLU A 188 4.78 7.91 4.00
CA GLU A 188 5.36 6.83 3.22
C GLU A 188 6.82 7.15 2.93
N LYS A 189 7.70 6.15 2.99
CA LYS A 189 9.13 6.30 2.68
C LYS A 189 9.51 5.38 1.54
N LEU A 190 10.23 5.93 0.57
CA LEU A 190 10.73 5.21 -0.59
C LEU A 190 12.25 4.99 -0.46
N ASN A 191 12.76 3.91 -1.04
CA ASN A 191 14.20 3.77 -1.28
C ASN A 191 14.64 4.54 -2.53
N ALA A 192 15.95 4.54 -2.82
CA ALA A 192 16.50 5.24 -3.99
C ALA A 192 15.95 4.72 -5.34
N GLN A 193 15.35 3.53 -5.36
CA GLN A 193 14.71 2.92 -6.53
C GLN A 193 13.20 3.20 -6.59
N GLY A 194 12.66 4.03 -5.70
CA GLY A 194 11.24 4.37 -5.66
C GLY A 194 10.35 3.26 -5.08
N LEU A 195 10.91 2.26 -4.38
CA LEU A 195 10.13 1.21 -3.72
C LEU A 195 9.77 1.60 -2.28
N LEU A 196 8.55 1.29 -1.85
CA LEU A 196 8.10 1.45 -0.47
C LEU A 196 9.03 0.70 0.49
N THR A 197 9.46 1.36 1.54
CA THR A 197 10.24 0.78 2.64
C THR A 197 9.48 0.85 3.96
N PHE A 198 8.66 1.88 4.10
CA PHE A 198 7.88 2.14 5.30
C PHE A 198 6.61 2.91 4.97
N GLN A 199 5.54 2.63 5.70
CA GLN A 199 4.35 3.47 5.77
C GLN A 199 3.88 3.59 7.22
N LYS A 200 3.30 4.73 7.58
CA LYS A 200 2.59 4.95 8.84
C LYS A 200 1.25 5.60 8.56
N PHE A 201 0.18 4.99 9.07
CA PHE A 201 -1.19 5.48 8.97
C PHE A 201 -1.65 5.85 10.37
N THR A 202 -1.99 7.12 10.59
CA THR A 202 -2.37 7.65 11.91
C THR A 202 -3.80 8.17 11.87
N GLU A 203 -4.61 7.68 12.79
CA GLU A 203 -6.00 8.08 13.00
C GLU A 203 -6.09 9.38 13.83
N GLU A 204 -7.29 9.96 13.91
CA GLU A 204 -7.54 11.21 14.63
C GLU A 204 -7.27 11.11 16.14
N ASP A 205 -7.46 9.92 16.72
CA ASP A 205 -7.18 9.63 18.14
C ASP A 205 -5.69 9.37 18.43
N ASN A 206 -4.83 9.46 17.40
CA ASN A 206 -3.41 9.09 17.41
C ASN A 206 -3.11 7.59 17.47
N SER A 207 -4.11 6.71 17.46
CA SER A 207 -3.86 5.31 17.17
C SER A 207 -3.30 5.19 15.75
N TYR A 208 -2.46 4.19 15.52
CA TYR A 208 -1.79 4.05 14.24
C TYR A 208 -1.39 2.63 13.92
N PHE A 209 -1.11 2.40 12.65
CA PHE A 209 -0.38 1.21 12.24
C PHE A 209 0.75 1.58 11.31
N THR A 210 1.79 0.74 11.34
CA THR A 210 2.95 0.88 10.46
C THR A 210 3.05 -0.33 9.56
N MET A 211 3.61 -0.12 8.37
CA MET A 211 4.02 -1.18 7.46
C MET A 211 5.50 -1.04 7.16
N THR A 212 6.24 -2.14 7.27
CA THR A 212 7.65 -2.20 6.87
C THR A 212 7.82 -3.24 5.79
N TYR A 213 8.60 -2.90 4.77
CA TYR A 213 8.81 -3.74 3.60
C TYR A 213 10.26 -4.19 3.54
N LYS A 214 10.48 -5.50 3.64
CA LYS A 214 11.80 -6.14 3.66
C LYS A 214 12.03 -6.94 2.40
#